data_AF-A0A2I0NW01-F1
#
_entry.id   AF-A0A2I0NW01-F1
#
_cell.length_a   1.000
_cell.length_b   1.000
_cell.length_c   1.000
_cell.angle_alpha   90.00
_cell.angle_beta   90.00
_cell.angle_gamma   90.00
#
_symmetry.space_group_name_H-M   'P 1'
#
loop_
_entity.id
_entity.type
_entity.pdbx_description
1 polymer ?
#
loop_
_entity_poly.entity_id
_entity_poly.type
_entity_poly.pdbx_seq_one_letter_code
_entity_poly.pdbx_strand_id
1 'polypeptide(L)'
;MKEENQKVRDNFLANADAISDDILIDMKEMLGSMPFILPVLRERPDYFSLSSLADEIVCRPKHLPPKTAELVALSAAVSMGAEHCMRMHIKAAAKEGASRDEIYDTILIAALIGKTRILAPALRELCDAYPQNSDDPQVQQ
;
A
#
# COMPACT_ATOMS: atom_id res chain seq x y z
N MET A 1 -19.41 21.97 14.50
CA MET A 1 -20.36 21.08 13.79
C MET A 1 -21.77 21.52 14.11
N LYS A 2 -22.71 21.40 13.17
CA LYS A 2 -24.15 21.53 13.49
C LYS A 2 -24.53 20.44 14.49
N GLU A 3 -25.55 20.70 15.32
CA GLU A 3 -25.99 19.76 16.38
C GLU A 3 -26.37 18.38 15.81
N GLU A 4 -27.01 18.36 14.65
CA GLU A 4 -27.32 17.12 13.91
C GLU A 4 -26.06 16.30 13.61
N ASN A 5 -24.99 16.94 13.12
CA ASN A 5 -23.73 16.26 12.83
C ASN A 5 -23.02 15.77 14.10
N GLN A 6 -23.19 16.48 15.24
CA GLN A 6 -22.68 16.01 16.53
C GLN A 6 -23.37 14.72 16.94
N LYS A 7 -24.69 14.63 16.82
CA LYS A 7 -25.45 13.41 17.10
C LYS A 7 -25.00 12.23 16.24
N VAL A 8 -24.77 12.46 14.94
CA VAL A 8 -24.26 11.42 14.03
C VAL A 8 -22.89 10.92 14.46
N ARG A 9 -21.95 11.84 14.77
CA ARG A 9 -20.61 11.49 15.23
C ARG A 9 -20.64 10.73 16.56
N ASP A 10 -21.42 11.21 17.53
CA ASP A 10 -21.47 10.62 18.86
C ASP A 10 -22.12 9.22 18.80
N ASN A 11 -23.11 9.02 17.92
CA ASN A 11 -23.66 7.69 17.63
C ASN A 11 -22.64 6.76 16.98
N PHE A 12 -21.83 7.25 16.02
CA PHE A 12 -20.74 6.45 15.44
C PHE A 12 -19.75 6.01 16.51
N LEU A 13 -19.26 6.95 17.34
CA LEU A 13 -18.28 6.66 18.39
C LEU A 13 -18.83 5.72 19.46
N ALA A 14 -20.13 5.79 19.78
CA ALA A 14 -20.77 4.85 20.70
C ALA A 14 -20.79 3.40 20.18
N ASN A 15 -20.62 3.19 18.88
CA ASN A 15 -20.58 1.88 18.23
C ASN A 15 -19.17 1.51 17.71
N ALA A 16 -18.15 2.32 18.03
CA ALA A 16 -16.81 2.17 17.48
C ALA A 16 -16.20 0.81 17.80
N ASP A 17 -16.45 0.27 19.00
CA ASP A 17 -15.91 -1.02 19.42
C ASP A 17 -16.46 -2.18 18.56
N ALA A 18 -17.78 -2.25 18.38
CA ALA A 18 -18.41 -3.31 17.61
C ALA A 18 -17.96 -3.31 16.15
N ILE A 19 -17.95 -2.13 15.51
CA ILE A 19 -17.48 -1.98 14.13
C ILE A 19 -16.01 -2.38 14.00
N SER A 20 -15.18 -1.98 14.96
CA SER A 20 -13.76 -2.30 14.95
C SER A 20 -13.50 -3.81 15.02
N ASP A 21 -14.30 -4.54 15.79
CA ASP A 21 -14.16 -5.98 15.96
C ASP A 21 -14.54 -6.73 14.67
N ASP A 22 -15.60 -6.30 13.99
CA ASP A 22 -15.98 -6.84 12.68
C ASP A 22 -14.90 -6.58 11.63
N ILE A 23 -14.35 -5.36 11.56
CA ILE A 23 -13.28 -5.02 10.61
C ILE A 23 -12.02 -5.86 10.85
N LEU A 24 -11.67 -6.15 12.11
CA LEU A 24 -10.54 -7.02 12.42
C LEU A 24 -10.74 -8.43 11.86
N ILE A 25 -11.95 -8.97 11.94
CA ILE A 25 -12.30 -10.28 11.38
C ILE A 25 -12.15 -10.23 9.86
N ASP A 26 -12.77 -9.25 9.21
CA ASP A 26 -12.76 -9.10 7.76
C ASP A 26 -11.34 -8.91 7.20
N MET A 27 -10.51 -8.08 7.86
CA MET A 27 -9.12 -7.88 7.45
C MET A 27 -8.28 -9.15 7.61
N LYS A 28 -8.49 -9.92 8.69
CA LYS A 28 -7.79 -11.20 8.87
C LYS A 28 -8.17 -12.21 7.79
N GLU A 29 -9.45 -12.28 7.44
CA GLU A 29 -9.94 -13.15 6.38
C GLU A 29 -9.37 -12.74 5.02
N MET A 30 -9.44 -11.45 4.70
CA MET A 30 -8.87 -10.86 3.49
C MET A 30 -7.39 -11.21 3.34
N LEU A 31 -6.58 -10.87 4.34
CA LEU A 31 -5.12 -10.99 4.29
C LEU A 31 -4.61 -12.41 4.59
N GLY A 32 -5.49 -13.31 5.03
CA GLY A 32 -5.17 -14.68 5.44
C GLY A 32 -4.40 -14.78 6.76
N SER A 33 -4.05 -13.66 7.38
CA SER A 33 -3.41 -13.56 8.69
C SER A 33 -3.68 -12.19 9.31
N MET A 34 -3.71 -12.12 10.63
CA MET A 34 -3.88 -10.84 11.34
C MET A 34 -2.57 -10.04 11.30
N PRO A 35 -2.54 -8.85 10.67
CA PRO A 35 -1.40 -7.95 10.79
C PRO A 35 -1.26 -7.48 12.22
N PHE A 36 -0.05 -7.53 12.78
CA PHE A 36 0.19 -7.16 14.18
C PHE A 36 -0.23 -5.71 14.50
N ILE A 37 -0.24 -4.83 13.50
CA ILE A 37 -0.56 -3.41 13.67
C ILE A 37 -2.03 -3.19 14.04
N LEU A 38 -2.96 -4.03 13.55
CA LEU A 38 -4.39 -3.77 13.75
C LEU A 38 -4.81 -3.95 15.22
N PRO A 39 -4.44 -5.03 15.94
CA PRO A 39 -4.74 -5.14 17.37
C PRO A 39 -4.11 -4.03 18.21
N VAL A 40 -2.93 -3.52 17.84
CA VAL A 40 -2.29 -2.42 18.56
C VAL A 40 -3.02 -1.10 18.31
N LEU A 41 -3.44 -0.83 17.07
CA LEU A 41 -4.25 0.37 16.78
C LEU A 41 -5.62 0.31 17.46
N ARG A 42 -6.21 -0.88 17.58
CA ARG A 42 -7.50 -1.14 18.26
C ARG A 42 -7.52 -0.70 19.72
N GLU A 43 -6.37 -0.55 20.38
CA GLU A 43 -6.25 0.05 21.72
C GLU A 43 -6.81 1.48 21.80
N ARG A 44 -6.99 2.16 20.65
CA ARG A 44 -7.70 3.44 20.51
C ARG A 44 -8.92 3.31 19.60
N PRO A 45 -10.09 2.83 20.11
CA PRO A 45 -11.26 2.51 19.29
C PRO A 45 -11.82 3.69 18.50
N ASP A 46 -11.76 4.90 19.07
CA ASP A 46 -12.22 6.13 18.45
C ASP A 46 -11.45 6.47 17.17
N TYR A 47 -10.13 6.24 17.19
CA TYR A 47 -9.27 6.38 16.02
C TYR A 47 -9.39 5.17 15.08
N PHE A 48 -9.29 3.96 15.63
CA PHE A 48 -9.20 2.74 14.84
C PHE A 48 -10.45 2.48 14.03
N SER A 49 -11.65 2.69 14.58
CA SER A 49 -12.91 2.53 13.83
C SER A 49 -12.95 3.43 12.59
N LEU A 50 -12.47 4.67 12.68
CA LEU A 50 -12.40 5.59 11.55
C LEU A 50 -11.31 5.19 10.55
N SER A 51 -10.10 4.89 11.03
CA SER A 51 -8.98 4.57 10.16
C SER A 51 -9.20 3.23 9.44
N SER A 52 -9.67 2.21 10.16
CA SER A 52 -9.86 0.87 9.62
C SER A 52 -10.99 0.81 8.60
N LEU A 53 -12.07 1.59 8.77
CA LEU A 53 -13.10 1.77 7.73
C LEU A 53 -12.51 2.40 6.46
N ALA A 54 -11.65 3.41 6.61
CA ALA A 54 -10.99 4.02 5.46
C ALA A 54 -10.05 3.03 4.77
N ASP A 55 -9.26 2.29 5.56
CA ASP A 55 -8.32 1.28 5.07
C ASP A 55 -9.05 0.16 4.34
N GLU A 56 -10.18 -0.33 4.85
CA GLU A 56 -11.00 -1.36 4.21
C GLU A 56 -11.46 -0.92 2.81
N ILE A 57 -11.97 0.32 2.70
CA ILE A 57 -12.40 0.89 1.41
C ILE A 57 -11.24 1.03 0.43
N VAL A 58 -10.06 1.39 0.93
CA VAL A 58 -8.84 1.57 0.10
C VAL A 58 -8.25 0.24 -0.33
N CYS A 59 -8.22 -0.77 0.56
CA CYS A 59 -7.70 -2.11 0.29
C CYS A 59 -8.63 -2.93 -0.61
N ARG A 60 -9.94 -2.69 -0.59
CA ARG A 60 -10.94 -3.28 -1.49
C ARG A 60 -11.58 -2.24 -2.40
N PRO A 61 -10.80 -1.63 -3.31
CA PRO A 61 -11.32 -0.59 -4.18
C PRO A 61 -12.36 -1.16 -5.14
N LYS A 62 -13.49 -0.45 -5.32
CA LYS A 62 -14.61 -0.88 -6.19
C LYS A 62 -14.25 -1.02 -7.67
N HIS A 63 -13.18 -0.39 -8.10
CA HIS A 63 -12.82 -0.25 -9.52
C HIS A 63 -11.63 -1.13 -9.94
N LEU A 64 -10.96 -1.82 -9.01
CA LEU A 64 -9.92 -2.79 -9.34
C LEU A 64 -10.38 -4.18 -8.91
N PRO A 65 -10.19 -5.21 -9.75
CA PRO A 65 -10.37 -6.58 -9.32
C PRO A 65 -9.48 -6.89 -8.09
N PRO A 66 -9.93 -7.76 -7.17
CA PRO A 66 -9.17 -8.13 -5.96
C PRO A 66 -7.70 -8.50 -6.23
N LYS A 67 -7.46 -9.36 -7.23
CA LYS A 67 -6.12 -9.74 -7.68
C LYS A 67 -5.27 -8.52 -8.04
N THR A 68 -5.82 -7.60 -8.83
CA THR A 68 -5.11 -6.40 -9.27
C THR A 68 -4.80 -5.48 -8.10
N ALA A 69 -5.73 -5.30 -7.17
CA ALA A 69 -5.52 -4.50 -5.96
C ALA A 69 -4.36 -5.06 -5.11
N GLU A 70 -4.32 -6.38 -4.91
CA GLU A 70 -3.24 -7.02 -4.14
C GLU A 70 -1.87 -6.95 -4.83
N LEU A 71 -1.81 -7.06 -6.17
CA LEU A 71 -0.56 -6.86 -6.90
C LEU A 71 -0.06 -5.41 -6.80
N VAL A 72 -0.97 -4.43 -6.82
CA VAL A 72 -0.60 -3.02 -6.58
C VAL A 72 -0.09 -2.82 -5.16
N ALA A 73 -0.76 -3.40 -4.15
CA ALA A 73 -0.32 -3.34 -2.76
C ALA A 73 1.05 -4.01 -2.55
N LEU A 74 1.28 -5.16 -3.19
CA LEU A 74 2.58 -5.83 -3.22
C LEU A 74 3.67 -4.93 -3.82
N SER A 75 3.40 -4.30 -4.97
CA SER A 75 4.35 -3.38 -5.61
C SER A 75 4.76 -2.22 -4.70
N ALA A 76 3.79 -1.64 -3.97
CA ALA A 76 4.04 -0.61 -2.98
C ALA A 76 4.88 -1.14 -1.80
N ALA A 77 4.55 -2.31 -1.25
CA ALA A 77 5.30 -2.94 -0.17
C ALA A 77 6.76 -3.23 -0.55
N VAL A 78 6.99 -3.74 -1.77
CA VAL A 78 8.34 -3.99 -2.30
C VAL A 78 9.12 -2.68 -2.44
N SER A 79 8.51 -1.66 -3.04
CA SER A 79 9.14 -0.35 -3.26
C SER A 79 9.53 0.37 -1.95
N MET A 80 8.86 0.05 -0.84
CA MET A 80 9.12 0.60 0.49
C MET A 80 10.06 -0.28 1.35
N GLY A 81 10.42 -1.49 0.91
CA GLY A 81 11.20 -2.42 1.73
C GLY A 81 10.42 -2.98 2.92
N ALA A 82 9.08 -2.98 2.88
CA ALA A 82 8.22 -3.41 3.99
C ALA A 82 8.06 -4.94 4.03
N GLU A 83 9.04 -5.67 4.56
CA GLU A 83 9.14 -7.15 4.45
C GLU A 83 7.88 -7.90 4.91
N HIS A 84 7.29 -7.49 6.05
CA HIS A 84 6.05 -8.11 6.54
C HIS A 84 4.88 -7.88 5.59
N CYS A 85 4.74 -6.66 5.05
CA CYS A 85 3.71 -6.34 4.07
C CYS A 85 3.92 -7.12 2.77
N MET A 86 5.17 -7.27 2.29
CA MET A 86 5.47 -8.09 1.12
C MET A 86 4.98 -9.52 1.31
N ARG A 87 5.31 -10.14 2.44
CA ARG A 87 4.90 -11.51 2.74
C ARG A 87 3.39 -11.67 2.80
N MET A 88 2.68 -10.71 3.39
CA MET A 88 1.22 -10.73 3.47
C MET A 88 0.59 -10.56 2.09
N HIS A 89 0.99 -9.54 1.32
CA HIS A 89 0.40 -9.27 0.01
C HIS A 89 0.77 -10.31 -1.05
N ILE A 90 1.91 -11.01 -0.94
CA ILE A 90 2.19 -12.20 -1.76
C ILE A 90 1.13 -13.28 -1.53
N LYS A 91 0.77 -13.55 -0.27
CA LYS A 91 -0.23 -14.57 0.07
C LYS A 91 -1.63 -14.14 -0.33
N ALA A 92 -1.98 -12.88 -0.09
CA ALA A 92 -3.28 -12.33 -0.45
C ALA A 92 -3.47 -12.31 -1.98
N ALA A 93 -2.47 -11.86 -2.76
CA ALA A 93 -2.51 -11.94 -4.22
C ALA A 93 -2.69 -13.37 -4.72
N ALA A 94 -1.96 -14.34 -4.15
CA ALA A 94 -2.12 -15.75 -4.50
C ALA A 94 -3.51 -16.29 -4.17
N LYS A 95 -4.09 -15.89 -3.02
CA LYS A 95 -5.46 -16.23 -2.63
C LYS A 95 -6.49 -15.69 -3.63
N GLU A 96 -6.25 -14.50 -4.18
CA GLU A 96 -7.08 -13.90 -5.24
C GLU A 96 -6.77 -14.44 -6.66
N GLY A 97 -5.94 -15.48 -6.76
CA GLY A 97 -5.66 -16.20 -8.01
C GLY A 97 -4.48 -15.64 -8.82
N ALA A 98 -3.62 -14.80 -8.25
CA ALA A 98 -2.36 -14.43 -8.89
C ALA A 98 -1.44 -15.64 -9.02
N SER A 99 -0.92 -15.85 -10.22
CA SER A 99 0.13 -16.82 -10.49
C SER A 99 1.47 -16.39 -9.88
N ARG A 100 2.37 -17.35 -9.71
CA ARG A 100 3.75 -17.09 -9.30
C ARG A 100 4.44 -16.10 -10.25
N ASP A 101 4.15 -16.17 -11.55
CA ASP A 101 4.79 -15.33 -12.55
C ASP A 101 4.25 -13.90 -12.51
N GLU A 102 2.93 -13.70 -12.31
CA GLU A 102 2.36 -12.36 -12.09
C GLU A 102 2.94 -11.67 -10.83
N ILE A 103 3.14 -12.44 -9.75
CA ILE A 103 3.78 -11.96 -8.52
C ILE A 103 5.24 -11.59 -8.79
N TYR A 104 5.96 -12.44 -9.54
CA TYR A 104 7.36 -12.21 -9.88
C TYR A 104 7.53 -10.95 -10.76
N ASP A 105 6.72 -10.80 -11.79
CA ASP A 105 6.72 -9.61 -12.65
C ASP A 105 6.41 -8.33 -11.86
N THR A 106 5.46 -8.41 -10.93
CA THR A 106 5.13 -7.29 -10.03
C THR A 106 6.34 -6.86 -9.19
N ILE A 107 7.08 -7.83 -8.62
CA ILE A 107 8.32 -7.56 -7.85
C ILE A 107 9.39 -6.93 -8.74
N LEU A 108 9.59 -7.44 -9.96
CA LEU A 108 10.57 -6.89 -10.91
C LEU A 108 10.23 -5.46 -11.33
N ILE A 109 8.95 -5.16 -11.58
CA ILE A 109 8.48 -3.80 -11.88
C ILE A 109 8.78 -2.88 -10.69
N ALA A 110 8.41 -3.27 -9.47
CA ALA A 110 8.68 -2.47 -8.27
C ALA A 110 10.19 -2.23 -8.07
N ALA A 111 11.01 -3.26 -8.26
CA ALA A 111 12.47 -3.17 -8.18
C ALA A 111 13.06 -2.23 -9.25
N LEU A 112 12.53 -2.24 -10.47
CA LEU A 112 12.90 -1.29 -11.52
C LEU A 112 12.65 0.15 -11.08
N ILE A 113 11.47 0.45 -10.54
CA ILE A 113 11.13 1.79 -10.04
C ILE A 113 12.06 2.21 -8.90
N GLY A 114 12.33 1.29 -7.95
CA GLY A 114 13.30 1.51 -6.88
C GLY A 114 14.71 1.81 -7.38
N LYS A 115 15.19 1.08 -8.39
CA LYS A 115 16.47 1.32 -9.05
C LYS A 115 16.52 2.71 -9.69
N THR A 116 15.49 3.09 -10.44
CA THR A 116 15.46 4.39 -11.14
C THR A 116 15.34 5.57 -10.18
N ARG A 117 14.69 5.39 -9.01
CA ARG A 117 14.64 6.42 -7.95
C ARG A 117 16.03 6.85 -7.48
N ILE A 118 17.01 5.93 -7.50
CA ILE A 118 18.38 6.20 -7.09
C ILE A 118 19.20 6.73 -8.27
N LEU A 119 19.15 6.02 -9.41
CA LEU A 119 20.00 6.34 -10.56
C LEU A 119 19.66 7.69 -11.21
N ALA A 120 18.37 8.02 -11.35
CA ALA A 120 17.96 9.22 -12.06
C ALA A 120 18.50 10.53 -11.43
N PRO A 121 18.32 10.78 -10.10
CA PRO A 121 18.90 11.97 -9.49
C PRO A 121 20.43 11.90 -9.42
N ALA A 122 21.02 10.74 -9.10
CA ALA A 122 22.48 10.62 -8.99
C ALA A 122 23.21 10.91 -10.30
N LEU A 123 22.70 10.40 -11.42
CA LEU A 123 23.27 10.67 -12.75
C LEU A 123 23.02 12.11 -13.19
N ARG A 124 21.94 12.75 -12.74
CA ARG A 124 21.70 14.18 -12.98
C ARG A 124 22.78 15.04 -12.31
N GLU A 125 23.05 14.79 -11.03
CA GLU A 125 24.13 15.49 -10.31
C GLU A 125 25.49 15.29 -10.98
N LEU A 126 25.76 14.08 -11.50
CA LEU A 126 26.98 13.81 -12.26
C LEU A 126 27.05 14.66 -13.54
N CYS A 127 25.97 14.71 -14.32
CA CYS A 127 25.90 15.52 -15.53
C CYS A 127 26.05 17.03 -15.23
N ASP A 128 25.47 17.50 -14.13
CA ASP A 128 25.57 18.90 -13.72
C ASP A 128 26.98 19.26 -13.23
N ALA A 129 27.66 18.34 -12.53
CA ALA A 129 29.04 18.52 -12.06
C ALA A 129 30.09 18.38 -13.19
N TYR A 130 29.80 17.57 -14.21
CA TYR A 130 30.64 17.37 -15.39
C TYR A 130 29.81 17.56 -16.67
N PRO A 131 29.49 18.82 -17.03
CA PRO A 131 28.76 19.10 -18.26
C PRO A 131 29.57 18.56 -19.45
N GLN A 132 28.97 17.65 -20.22
CA GLN A 132 29.57 17.25 -21.48
C GLN A 132 29.61 18.50 -22.37
N ASN A 133 30.81 18.92 -22.78
CA ASN A 133 30.93 19.94 -23.82
C ASN A 133 30.15 19.42 -25.04
N SER A 134 29.26 20.24 -25.59
CA SER A 134 28.35 19.90 -26.71
C SER A 134 29.04 19.47 -28.01
N ASP A 135 30.37 19.32 -28.00
CA ASP A 135 31.20 18.91 -29.12
C ASP A 135 31.65 17.43 -29.03
N ASP A 136 31.15 16.63 -28.07
CA ASP A 136 31.44 15.19 -28.02
C ASP A 136 30.66 14.43 -29.13
N PRO A 137 31.34 13.86 -30.14
CA PRO A 137 30.68 13.17 -31.25
C PRO A 137 29.90 11.91 -30.85
N GLN A 138 30.07 11.40 -29.62
CA GLN A 138 29.52 10.11 -29.20
C GLN A 138 28.05 10.16 -28.74
N VAL A 139 27.42 11.34 -28.63
CA VAL A 139 26.04 11.49 -28.13
C VAL A 139 25.00 11.71 -29.24
N GLN A 140 25.41 11.76 -30.53
CA GLN A 140 24.51 12.01 -31.67
C GLN A 140 24.08 10.76 -32.47
N GLN A 141 24.14 9.54 -31.92
CA GLN A 141 23.60 8.34 -32.60
C GLN A 141 22.50 7.66 -31.81
#